data_AF-A0A934TGG4-F1
#
_entry.id   AF-A0A934TGG4-F1
#
_cell.length_a   1.000
_cell.length_b   1.000
_cell.length_c   1.000
_cell.angle_alpha   90.00
_cell.angle_beta   90.00
_cell.angle_gamma   90.00
#
_symmetry.space_group_name_H-M   'P 1'
#
loop_
_entity.id
_entity.type
_entity.pdbx_description
1 polymer ?
#
loop_
_entity_poly.entity_id
_entity_poly.type
_entity_poly.pdbx_seq_one_letter_code
_entity_poly.pdbx_strand_id
1 'polypeptide(L)'
;MKHIEINSNSWLSLIEEINNTYNPGDIILHEWLKDRFHLQKPRFKDYYNEDDFIRGVGLYNLDYLTLIDTLREQLLKDCKICLRSIRNEGYSIIPPKEQVKYGYDIFIKELKSLIKKIYAIMNNVRPVSATQRAIANDKIARFSLIKQMLSGLK
;
A
#
# COMPACT_ATOMS: atom_id res chain seq x y z
N MET A 1 -4.29 21.46 -4.07
CA MET A 1 -3.20 21.48 -5.07
C MET A 1 -3.78 20.99 -6.39
N LYS A 2 -3.31 21.47 -7.54
CA LYS A 2 -3.76 20.96 -8.86
C LYS A 2 -2.88 19.78 -9.26
N HIS A 3 -3.23 18.58 -8.81
CA HIS A 3 -2.68 17.35 -9.38
C HIS A 3 -3.62 16.82 -10.47
N ILE A 4 -3.19 15.82 -11.21
CA ILE A 4 -4.02 15.12 -12.19
C ILE A 4 -5.32 14.61 -11.54
N GLU A 5 -6.44 14.72 -12.25
CA GLU A 5 -7.72 14.19 -11.80
C GLU A 5 -7.85 12.73 -12.20
N ILE A 6 -8.18 11.87 -11.23
CA ILE A 6 -8.40 10.44 -11.44
C ILE A 6 -9.55 10.25 -12.45
N ASN A 7 -9.38 9.36 -13.42
CA ASN A 7 -10.32 9.07 -14.51
C ASN A 7 -10.54 10.21 -15.53
N SER A 8 -9.78 11.31 -15.46
CA SER A 8 -9.74 12.28 -16.55
C SER A 8 -9.06 11.70 -17.79
N ASN A 9 -9.20 12.36 -18.95
CA ASN A 9 -8.51 11.94 -20.17
C ASN A 9 -7.00 11.86 -19.98
N SER A 10 -6.39 12.85 -19.31
CA SER A 10 -4.96 12.84 -19.01
C SER A 10 -4.55 11.63 -18.16
N TRP A 11 -5.41 11.21 -17.24
CA TRP A 11 -5.18 10.04 -16.40
C TRP A 11 -5.24 8.73 -17.18
N LEU A 12 -6.24 8.58 -18.06
CA LEU A 12 -6.34 7.41 -18.93
C LEU A 12 -5.16 7.35 -19.92
N SER A 13 -4.75 8.48 -20.48
CA SER A 13 -3.56 8.57 -21.32
C SER A 13 -2.28 8.19 -20.57
N LEU A 14 -2.15 8.53 -19.28
CA LEU A 14 -1.03 8.08 -18.45
C LEU A 14 -1.01 6.54 -18.29
N ILE A 15 -2.17 5.92 -18.07
CA ILE A 15 -2.28 4.45 -17.98
C ILE A 15 -1.85 3.80 -19.30
N GLU A 16 -2.33 4.34 -20.43
CA GLU A 16 -1.93 3.87 -21.76
C GLU A 16 -0.42 4.08 -22.03
N GLU A 17 0.13 5.24 -21.65
CA GLU A 17 1.57 5.53 -21.75
C GLU A 17 2.38 4.48 -20.99
N ILE A 18 1.98 4.15 -19.76
CA ILE A 18 2.65 3.12 -18.95
C ILE A 18 2.57 1.75 -19.64
N ASN A 19 1.38 1.34 -20.07
CA ASN A 19 1.14 0.04 -20.68
C ASN A 19 1.91 -0.16 -21.99
N ASN A 20 2.09 0.90 -22.78
CA ASN A 20 2.75 0.83 -24.09
C ASN A 20 4.26 1.05 -24.02
N THR A 21 4.77 1.72 -22.98
CA THR A 21 6.18 2.14 -22.90
C THR A 21 7.03 1.19 -22.05
N TYR A 22 6.48 0.65 -20.96
CA TYR A 22 7.26 -0.12 -20.00
C TYR A 22 7.09 -1.63 -20.19
N ASN A 23 8.19 -2.35 -20.09
CA ASN A 23 8.23 -3.80 -20.18
C ASN A 23 8.18 -4.46 -18.79
N PRO A 24 7.82 -5.75 -18.72
CA PRO A 24 8.03 -6.58 -17.56
C PRO A 24 9.44 -6.48 -16.98
N GLY A 25 9.56 -6.12 -15.69
CA GLY A 25 10.83 -5.93 -15.00
C GLY A 25 11.32 -4.49 -14.93
N ASP A 26 10.79 -3.60 -15.78
CA ASP A 26 11.18 -2.18 -15.78
C ASP A 26 10.71 -1.47 -14.51
N ILE A 27 11.42 -0.39 -14.16
CA ILE A 27 11.14 0.45 -12.99
C ILE A 27 10.58 1.78 -13.45
N ILE A 28 9.37 2.10 -12.99
CA ILE A 28 8.76 3.42 -13.12
C ILE A 28 9.22 4.27 -11.94
N LEU A 29 10.03 5.29 -12.19
CA LEU A 29 10.64 6.12 -11.15
C LEU A 29 9.61 7.00 -10.42
N HIS A 30 9.83 7.21 -9.11
CA HIS A 30 8.99 8.11 -8.31
C HIS A 30 8.91 9.52 -8.90
N GLU A 31 10.04 10.07 -9.36
CA GLU A 31 10.09 11.43 -9.91
C GLU A 31 9.32 11.56 -11.22
N TRP A 32 9.37 10.52 -12.08
CA TRP A 32 8.57 10.48 -13.31
C TRP A 32 7.07 10.45 -13.00
N LEU A 33 6.65 9.64 -12.01
CA LEU A 33 5.26 9.58 -11.58
C LEU A 33 4.77 10.91 -11.00
N LYS A 34 5.58 11.57 -10.17
CA LYS A 34 5.24 12.88 -9.59
C LYS A 34 5.08 13.95 -10.67
N ASP A 35 5.96 13.94 -11.67
CA ASP A 35 5.87 14.83 -12.82
C ASP A 35 4.56 14.60 -13.59
N ARG A 36 4.26 13.34 -13.95
CA ARG A 36 3.01 12.98 -14.65
C ARG A 36 1.74 13.24 -13.85
N PHE A 37 1.82 13.19 -12.53
CA PHE A 37 0.73 13.57 -11.64
C PHE A 37 0.59 15.08 -11.46
N HIS A 38 1.49 15.88 -12.04
CA HIS A 38 1.58 17.32 -11.84
C HIS A 38 1.73 17.71 -10.35
N LEU A 39 2.37 16.85 -9.56
CA LEU A 39 2.58 17.07 -8.13
C LEU A 39 3.78 17.99 -7.91
N GLN A 40 3.50 19.23 -7.54
CA GLN A 40 4.55 20.19 -7.23
C GLN A 40 5.05 20.03 -5.79
N LYS A 41 6.35 19.78 -5.65
CA LYS A 41 7.00 19.66 -4.35
C LYS A 41 6.87 20.97 -3.56
N PRO A 42 6.31 20.95 -2.34
CA PRO A 42 6.24 22.13 -1.48
C PRO A 42 7.62 22.71 -1.22
N ARG A 43 7.74 24.04 -1.29
CA ARG A 43 8.96 24.76 -0.89
C ARG A 43 8.58 25.72 0.22
N PHE A 44 9.44 25.83 1.23
CA PHE A 44 9.17 26.67 2.42
C PHE A 44 8.76 28.11 2.06
N LYS A 45 9.39 28.70 1.05
CA LYS A 45 9.08 30.06 0.55
C LYS A 45 7.65 30.26 0.03
N ASP A 46 6.95 29.17 -0.28
CA ASP A 46 5.57 29.21 -0.78
C ASP A 46 4.54 29.24 0.40
N TYR A 47 5.01 29.29 1.66
CA TYR A 47 4.19 29.23 2.87
C TYR A 47 4.55 30.36 3.86
N TYR A 48 3.57 30.72 4.71
CA TYR A 48 3.73 31.82 5.67
C TYR A 48 4.57 31.46 6.90
N ASN A 49 4.51 30.20 7.35
CA ASN A 49 5.20 29.70 8.54
C ASN A 49 5.53 28.20 8.41
N GLU A 50 6.29 27.69 9.37
CA GLU A 50 6.74 26.30 9.41
C GLU A 50 5.59 25.30 9.53
N ASP A 51 4.59 25.57 10.37
CA ASP A 51 3.44 24.68 10.54
C ASP A 51 2.63 24.52 9.24
N ASP A 52 2.44 25.62 8.51
CA ASP A 52 1.81 25.63 7.19
C ASP A 52 2.61 24.81 6.18
N PHE A 53 3.94 24.94 6.19
CA PHE A 53 4.82 24.15 5.34
C PHE A 53 4.75 22.65 5.66
N ILE A 54 4.80 22.27 6.95
CA ILE A 54 4.69 20.86 7.39
C ILE A 54 3.34 20.28 6.94
N ARG A 55 2.24 21.03 7.11
CA ARG A 55 0.92 20.62 6.60
C ARG A 55 0.92 20.45 5.08
N GLY A 56 1.51 21.39 4.34
CA GLY A 56 1.64 21.34 2.89
C GLY A 56 2.41 20.10 2.40
N VAL A 57 3.52 19.75 3.08
CA VAL A 57 4.28 18.52 2.82
C VAL A 57 3.44 17.27 3.13
N GLY A 58 2.67 17.29 4.23
CA GLY A 58 1.76 16.21 4.59
C GLY A 58 0.71 15.95 3.50
N LEU A 59 0.05 17.00 3.01
CA LEU A 59 -0.93 16.91 1.93
C LEU A 59 -0.31 16.43 0.63
N TYR A 60 0.86 16.96 0.24
CA TYR A 60 1.59 16.51 -0.93
C TYR A 60 1.88 15.00 -0.90
N ASN A 61 2.32 14.48 0.24
CA ASN A 61 2.60 13.06 0.41
C ASN A 61 1.31 12.21 0.36
N LEU A 62 0.23 12.71 0.97
CA LEU A 62 -1.07 12.03 0.95
C LEU A 62 -1.65 11.96 -0.47
N ASP A 63 -1.58 13.06 -1.23
CA ASP A 63 -2.01 13.13 -2.63
C ASP A 63 -1.22 12.12 -3.47
N TYR A 64 0.12 12.07 -3.30
CA TYR A 64 0.95 11.10 -4.01
C TYR A 64 0.55 9.65 -3.71
N LEU A 65 0.36 9.30 -2.44
CA LEU A 65 -0.05 7.96 -2.04
C LEU A 65 -1.41 7.59 -2.63
N THR A 66 -2.38 8.51 -2.57
CA THR A 66 -3.74 8.30 -3.10
C THR A 66 -3.74 8.04 -4.61
N LEU A 67 -2.97 8.84 -5.36
CA LEU A 67 -2.84 8.69 -6.80
C LEU A 67 -2.14 7.37 -7.16
N ILE A 68 -1.04 7.04 -6.47
CA ILE A 68 -0.35 5.77 -6.71
C ILE A 68 -1.22 4.57 -6.41
N ASP A 69 -1.94 4.55 -5.29
CA ASP A 69 -2.76 3.41 -4.93
C ASP A 69 -3.89 3.20 -5.96
N THR A 70 -4.49 4.29 -6.45
CA THR A 70 -5.49 4.23 -7.52
C THR A 70 -4.87 3.73 -8.84
N LEU A 71 -3.72 4.28 -9.24
CA LEU A 71 -3.02 3.88 -10.45
C LEU A 71 -2.66 2.38 -10.43
N ARG A 72 -2.16 1.89 -9.29
CA ARG A 72 -1.81 0.48 -9.09
C ARG A 72 -3.02 -0.44 -9.23
N GLU A 73 -4.16 -0.03 -8.69
CA GLU A 73 -5.40 -0.79 -8.79
C GLU A 73 -5.89 -0.89 -10.23
N GLN A 74 -5.90 0.22 -10.97
CA GLN A 74 -6.37 0.27 -12.35
C GLN A 74 -5.43 -0.47 -13.31
N LEU A 75 -4.12 -0.26 -13.19
CA LEU A 75 -3.13 -1.03 -13.97
C LEU A 75 -3.29 -2.55 -13.74
N LEU A 76 -3.55 -2.97 -12.50
CA LEU A 76 -3.75 -4.39 -12.18
C LEU A 76 -5.07 -4.92 -12.78
N LYS A 77 -6.17 -4.21 -12.61
CA LYS A 77 -7.50 -4.70 -13.00
C LYS A 77 -7.72 -4.61 -14.52
N ASP A 78 -7.32 -3.51 -15.12
CA ASP A 78 -7.66 -3.17 -16.50
C ASP A 78 -6.55 -3.62 -17.46
N CYS A 79 -5.28 -3.45 -17.08
CA CYS A 79 -4.13 -3.79 -17.92
C CYS A 79 -3.41 -5.09 -17.50
N LYS A 80 -3.82 -5.73 -16.39
CA LYS A 80 -3.15 -6.91 -15.80
C LYS A 80 -1.70 -6.67 -15.37
N ILE A 81 -1.31 -5.41 -15.19
CA ILE A 81 0.03 -5.00 -14.76
C ILE A 81 0.08 -4.89 -13.23
N CYS A 82 0.88 -5.73 -12.59
CA CYS A 82 1.14 -5.64 -11.15
C CYS A 82 2.40 -4.81 -10.87
N LEU A 83 2.25 -3.76 -10.06
CA LEU A 83 3.35 -2.93 -9.59
C LEU A 83 3.83 -3.34 -8.19
N ARG A 84 5.14 -3.51 -8.05
CA ARG A 84 5.84 -3.71 -6.76
C ARG A 84 6.67 -2.49 -6.42
N SER A 85 6.50 -1.96 -5.22
CA SER A 85 7.34 -0.86 -4.72
C SER A 85 8.77 -1.31 -4.51
N ILE A 86 9.72 -0.52 -5.03
CA ILE A 86 11.15 -0.60 -4.76
C ILE A 86 11.52 0.63 -3.93
N ARG A 87 12.05 0.39 -2.73
CA ARG A 87 12.30 1.44 -1.73
C ARG A 87 13.20 2.54 -2.32
N ASN A 88 12.75 3.78 -2.20
CA ASN A 88 13.44 4.99 -2.64
C ASN A 88 13.67 5.12 -4.16
N GLU A 89 13.16 4.20 -4.98
CA GLU A 89 13.36 4.21 -6.44
C GLU A 89 12.05 4.45 -7.18
N GLY A 90 11.05 3.60 -6.95
CA GLY A 90 9.79 3.65 -7.69
C GLY A 90 9.02 2.34 -7.64
N TYR A 91 8.46 1.94 -8.77
CA TYR A 91 7.64 0.74 -8.90
C TYR A 91 8.13 -0.13 -10.05
N SER A 92 8.53 -1.37 -9.73
CA SER A 92 8.88 -2.37 -10.74
C SER A 92 7.62 -3.05 -11.28
N ILE A 93 7.52 -3.21 -12.60
CA ILE A 93 6.49 -4.05 -13.22
C ILE A 93 6.85 -5.51 -12.99
N ILE A 94 5.98 -6.25 -12.30
CA ILE A 94 6.19 -7.68 -12.06
C ILE A 94 6.01 -8.46 -13.37
N PRO A 95 6.96 -9.34 -13.74
CA PRO A 95 6.78 -10.21 -14.89
C PRO A 95 5.52 -11.08 -14.76
N PRO A 96 4.73 -11.26 -15.83
CA PRO A 96 3.47 -12.03 -15.76
C PRO A 96 3.64 -13.44 -15.17
N LYS A 97 4.74 -14.12 -15.51
CA LYS A 97 5.09 -15.46 -15.00
C LYS A 97 5.36 -15.48 -13.48
N GLU A 98 5.67 -14.34 -12.88
CA GLU A 98 5.99 -14.19 -11.44
C GLU A 98 4.82 -13.62 -10.64
N GLN A 99 3.82 -13.02 -11.30
CA GLN A 99 2.74 -12.28 -10.64
C GLN A 99 1.92 -13.13 -9.66
N VAL A 100 1.60 -14.38 -10.03
CA VAL A 100 0.86 -15.31 -9.15
C VAL A 100 1.68 -15.64 -7.90
N LYS A 101 2.96 -15.97 -8.08
CA LYS A 101 3.88 -16.24 -6.97
C LYS A 101 4.03 -15.01 -6.07
N TYR A 102 4.21 -13.83 -6.66
CA TYR A 102 4.31 -12.58 -5.93
C TYR A 102 3.06 -12.30 -5.08
N GLY A 103 1.87 -12.52 -5.63
CA GLY A 103 0.60 -12.42 -4.89
C GLY A 103 0.54 -13.39 -3.71
N TYR A 104 0.95 -14.64 -3.92
CA TYR A 104 1.02 -15.65 -2.86
C TYR A 104 2.04 -15.29 -1.76
N ASP A 105 3.23 -14.83 -2.14
CA ASP A 105 4.29 -14.41 -1.21
C ASP A 105 3.83 -13.23 -0.35
N ILE A 106 3.12 -12.24 -0.93
CA ILE A 106 2.47 -11.15 -0.19
C ILE A 106 1.44 -11.71 0.79
N PHE A 107 0.55 -12.59 0.33
CA PHE A 107 -0.48 -13.19 1.18
C PHE A 107 0.13 -13.87 2.41
N ILE A 108 1.15 -14.71 2.23
CA ILE A 108 1.84 -15.39 3.34
C ILE A 108 2.51 -14.39 4.29
N LYS A 109 3.16 -13.35 3.75
CA LYS A 109 3.79 -12.30 4.55
C LYS A 109 2.77 -11.53 5.39
N GLU A 110 1.70 -11.05 4.78
CA GLU A 110 0.66 -10.27 5.46
C GLU A 110 -0.09 -11.13 6.48
N LEU A 111 -0.38 -12.39 6.16
CA LEU A 111 -1.01 -13.32 7.09
C LEU A 111 -0.15 -13.51 8.36
N LYS A 112 1.15 -13.74 8.22
CA LYS A 112 2.08 -13.88 9.35
C LYS A 112 2.13 -12.60 10.20
N SER A 113 2.18 -11.44 9.55
CA SER A 113 2.17 -10.13 10.20
C SER A 113 0.87 -9.91 10.99
N LEU A 114 -0.28 -10.17 10.37
CA LEU A 114 -1.60 -10.02 10.95
C LEU A 114 -1.78 -10.94 12.16
N ILE A 115 -1.40 -12.22 12.06
CA ILE A 115 -1.45 -13.19 13.17
C ILE A 115 -0.63 -12.67 14.36
N LYS A 116 0.60 -12.18 14.12
CA LYS A 116 1.46 -11.64 15.18
C LYS A 116 0.82 -10.42 15.85
N LYS A 117 0.26 -9.49 15.06
CA LYS A 117 -0.42 -8.29 15.55
C LYS A 117 -1.65 -8.63 16.39
N ILE A 118 -2.52 -9.50 15.89
CA ILE A 118 -3.74 -9.92 16.60
C ILE A 118 -3.39 -10.62 17.90
N TYR A 119 -2.42 -11.53 17.88
CA TYR A 119 -1.96 -12.21 19.09
C TYR A 119 -1.45 -11.22 20.14
N ALA A 120 -0.68 -10.21 19.75
CA ALA A 120 -0.23 -9.17 20.66
C ALA A 120 -1.40 -8.38 21.26
N ILE A 121 -2.39 -7.98 20.45
CA ILE A 121 -3.59 -7.27 20.94
C ILE A 121 -4.35 -8.11 21.98
N MET A 122 -4.57 -9.39 21.69
CA MET A 122 -5.36 -10.27 22.56
C MET A 122 -4.67 -10.61 23.89
N ASN A 123 -3.34 -10.62 23.93
CA ASN A 123 -2.58 -10.98 25.14
C ASN A 123 -2.13 -9.78 25.97
N ASN A 124 -2.26 -8.55 25.47
CA ASN A 124 -1.84 -7.33 26.18
C ASN A 124 -3.06 -6.48 26.59
N VAL A 125 -4.00 -7.11 27.29
CA VAL A 125 -5.22 -6.46 27.81
C VAL A 125 -5.04 -6.10 29.28
N ARG A 126 -5.50 -4.92 29.70
CA ARG A 126 -5.51 -4.52 31.12
C ARG A 126 -6.32 -5.51 31.96
N PRO A 127 -6.04 -5.67 33.25
CA PRO A 127 -6.82 -6.54 34.12
C PRO A 127 -8.33 -6.20 34.07
N VAL A 128 -9.14 -7.24 33.87
CA VAL A 128 -10.61 -7.18 33.84
C VAL A 128 -11.21 -8.17 34.83
N SER A 129 -12.52 -8.07 35.06
CA SER A 129 -13.28 -9.01 35.91
C SER A 129 -13.08 -10.46 35.48
N ALA A 130 -13.27 -11.40 36.41
CA ALA A 130 -13.11 -12.84 36.13
C ALA A 130 -14.03 -13.31 34.99
N THR A 131 -15.28 -12.84 34.96
CA THR A 131 -16.24 -13.15 33.89
C THR A 131 -15.75 -12.68 32.52
N GLN A 132 -15.25 -11.45 32.42
CA GLN A 132 -14.69 -10.93 31.16
C GLN A 132 -13.42 -11.67 30.74
N ARG A 133 -12.60 -12.10 31.70
CA ARG A 133 -11.40 -12.90 31.45
C ARG A 133 -11.74 -14.28 30.88
N ALA A 134 -12.77 -14.95 31.41
CA ALA A 134 -13.23 -16.23 30.88
C ALA A 134 -13.70 -16.11 29.42
N ILE A 135 -14.48 -15.07 29.10
CA ILE A 135 -14.93 -14.79 27.73
C ILE A 135 -13.74 -14.51 26.80
N ALA A 136 -12.74 -13.75 27.27
CA ALA A 136 -11.53 -13.47 26.50
C ALA A 136 -10.71 -14.75 26.22
N ASN A 137 -10.57 -15.63 27.21
CA ASN A 137 -9.84 -16.90 27.06
C ASN A 137 -10.47 -17.82 26.01
N ASP A 138 -11.81 -17.90 25.95
CA ASP A 138 -12.50 -18.65 24.90
C ASP A 138 -12.16 -18.12 23.48
N LYS A 139 -12.16 -16.80 23.31
CA LYS A 139 -11.77 -16.16 22.03
C LYS A 139 -10.29 -16.45 21.68
N ILE A 140 -9.39 -16.40 22.65
CA ILE A 140 -7.97 -16.72 22.48
C ILE A 140 -7.79 -18.19 22.07
N ALA A 141 -8.55 -19.11 22.66
CA ALA A 141 -8.50 -20.53 22.31
C ALA A 141 -8.90 -20.76 20.85
N ARG A 142 -10.03 -20.19 20.41
CA ARG A 142 -10.48 -20.28 19.00
C ARG A 142 -9.46 -19.71 18.01
N PHE A 143 -8.88 -18.54 18.33
CA PHE A 143 -7.82 -17.94 17.52
C PHE A 143 -6.58 -18.84 17.44
N SER A 144 -6.21 -19.50 18.53
CA SER A 144 -5.04 -20.40 18.58
C SER A 144 -5.20 -21.61 17.66
N LEU A 145 -6.41 -22.16 17.56
CA LEU A 145 -6.73 -23.24 16.61
C LEU A 145 -6.55 -22.78 15.16
N ILE A 146 -7.11 -21.61 14.80
CA ILE A 146 -6.97 -21.03 13.46
C ILE A 146 -5.49 -20.79 13.14
N LYS A 147 -4.73 -20.21 14.08
CA LYS A 147 -3.28 -19.99 13.94
C LYS A 147 -2.53 -21.30 13.67
N GLN A 148 -2.87 -22.38 14.35
CA GLN A 148 -2.25 -23.69 14.15
C GLN A 148 -2.58 -24.29 12.78
N MET A 149 -3.81 -24.14 12.29
CA MET A 149 -4.15 -24.57 10.94
C MET A 149 -3.35 -23.80 9.89
N LEU A 150 -3.18 -22.49 10.09
CA LEU A 150 -2.47 -21.61 9.17
C LEU A 150 -0.94 -21.74 9.23
N SER A 151 -0.36 -22.30 10.31
CA SER A 151 1.09 -22.52 10.39
C SER A 151 1.59 -23.61 9.44
N GLY A 152 0.69 -24.45 8.91
CA GLY A 152 0.98 -25.42 7.87
C GLY A 152 1.13 -24.82 6.46
N LEU A 153 0.77 -23.55 6.28
CA LEU A 153 0.99 -22.81 5.03
C LEU A 153 2.47 -22.40 4.96
N LYS A 154 3.30 -23.33 4.48
CA LYS A 154 4.70 -23.07 4.08
C LYS A 154 4.80 -22.94 2.57
#